data_AF-A0A7W4NFJ6-F1
#
_entry.id   AF-A0A7W4NFJ6-F1
#
_cell.length_a   1.000
_cell.length_b   1.000
_cell.length_c   1.000
_cell.angle_alpha   90.00
_cell.angle_beta   90.00
_cell.angle_gamma   90.00
#
_symmetry.space_group_name_H-M   'P 1'
#
loop_
_entity.id
_entity.type
_entity.pdbx_description
1 polymer ?
#
loop_
_entity_poly.entity_id
_entity_poly.type
_entity_poly.pdbx_seq_one_letter_code
_entity_poly.pdbx_strand_id
1 'polypeptide(L)'
;MRRAVRAGWVAGFAWVWLGGCTVGPAFHAPRADMPAAWHDVSAHGGGVALVARPDPLWWRMFRDPVLDALVARAMAGNPGFEENAARVVQAREQEAAQRAAGLPELGASARYTRERLGEAGLFSVLGGRAAARGSRRSWAGSAA
;
A
#
# COMPACT_ATOMS: atom_id res chain seq x y z
N MET A 1 35.44 -30.46 20.22
CA MET A 1 34.49 -31.06 19.24
C MET A 1 33.01 -30.77 19.53
N ARG A 2 32.49 -30.91 20.77
CA ARG A 2 31.06 -30.70 21.10
C ARG A 2 30.51 -29.27 20.93
N ARG A 3 31.36 -28.23 20.96
CA ARG A 3 30.97 -26.82 20.79
C ARG A 3 30.75 -26.43 19.31
N ALA A 4 31.50 -27.03 18.38
CA ALA A 4 31.34 -26.79 16.94
C ALA A 4 30.05 -27.42 16.38
N VAL A 5 29.67 -28.59 16.89
CA VAL A 5 28.40 -29.25 16.55
C VAL A 5 27.18 -28.45 17.04
N ARG A 6 27.28 -27.82 18.22
CA ARG A 6 26.23 -26.92 18.75
C ARG A 6 26.08 -25.64 17.93
N ALA A 7 27.19 -25.05 17.46
CA ALA A 7 27.15 -23.86 16.60
C ALA A 7 26.53 -24.15 15.22
N GLY A 8 26.83 -25.31 14.63
CA GLY A 8 26.21 -25.76 13.37
C GLY A 8 24.69 -26.00 13.50
N TRP A 9 24.24 -26.52 14.65
CA TRP A 9 22.81 -26.72 14.92
C TRP A 9 22.03 -25.41 15.10
N VAL A 10 22.63 -24.40 15.75
CA VAL A 10 21.98 -23.09 15.93
C VAL A 10 21.85 -22.36 14.60
N ALA A 11 22.89 -22.41 13.75
CA ALA A 11 22.85 -21.81 12.42
C ALA A 11 21.82 -22.48 11.49
N GLY A 12 21.70 -23.82 11.55
CA GLY A 12 20.70 -24.56 10.78
C GLY A 12 19.27 -24.29 11.24
N PHE A 13 19.04 -24.20 12.55
CA PHE A 13 17.70 -23.89 13.10
C PHE A 13 17.27 -22.46 12.76
N ALA A 14 18.17 -21.47 12.85
CA ALA A 14 17.86 -20.09 12.45
C ALA A 14 17.42 -19.98 10.98
N TRP A 15 18.04 -20.73 10.08
CA TRP A 15 17.72 -20.71 8.65
C TRP A 15 16.35 -21.31 8.32
N VAL A 16 15.93 -22.35 9.05
CA VAL A 16 14.59 -22.96 8.91
C VAL A 16 13.48 -22.04 9.43
N TRP A 17 13.75 -21.24 10.46
CA TRP A 17 12.76 -20.32 11.04
C TRP A 17 12.59 -19.01 10.27
N LEU A 18 13.47 -18.70 9.31
CA LEU A 18 13.35 -17.55 8.40
C LEU A 18 12.46 -17.86 7.18
N GLY A 19 11.98 -19.09 7.02
CA GLY A 19 10.96 -19.44 6.02
C GLY A 19 9.62 -18.82 6.39
N GLY A 20 9.30 -17.66 5.82
CA GLY A 20 8.01 -16.99 6.04
C GLY A 20 6.84 -17.87 5.59
N CYS A 21 5.86 -18.08 6.47
CA CYS A 21 4.59 -18.67 6.07
C CYS A 21 3.80 -17.65 5.25
N THR A 22 3.59 -17.91 3.96
CA THR A 22 2.58 -17.17 3.19
C THR A 22 1.19 -17.59 3.69
N VAL A 23 0.63 -16.82 4.63
CA VAL A 23 -0.68 -17.13 5.24
C VAL A 23 -1.78 -16.46 4.42
N GLY A 24 -2.09 -17.03 3.26
CA GLY A 24 -3.21 -16.59 2.43
C GLY A 24 -3.75 -17.76 1.61
N PRO A 25 -5.06 -18.06 1.65
CA PRO A 25 -5.64 -19.07 0.78
C PRO A 25 -5.44 -18.66 -0.68
N ALA A 26 -5.28 -19.64 -1.57
CA ALA A 26 -5.20 -19.37 -2.99
C ALA A 26 -6.50 -18.67 -3.47
N PHE A 27 -6.37 -17.59 -4.24
CA PHE A 27 -7.53 -16.93 -4.84
C PHE A 27 -8.18 -17.88 -5.86
N HIS A 28 -9.45 -18.21 -5.62
CA HIS A 28 -10.28 -18.92 -6.58
C HIS A 28 -11.41 -17.99 -7.02
N ALA A 29 -11.48 -17.71 -8.33
CA ALA A 29 -12.54 -16.90 -8.87
C ALA A 29 -13.90 -17.55 -8.55
N PRO A 30 -14.84 -16.82 -7.92
CA PRO A 30 -16.15 -17.38 -7.62
C PRO A 30 -16.85 -17.73 -8.93
N ARG A 31 -17.37 -18.96 -9.03
CA ARG A 31 -18.26 -19.33 -10.13
C ARG A 31 -19.60 -18.65 -9.88
N ALA A 32 -19.99 -17.75 -10.78
CA ALA A 32 -21.32 -17.18 -10.75
C ALA A 32 -22.33 -18.27 -11.09
N ASP A 33 -23.36 -18.43 -10.25
CA ASP A 33 -24.48 -19.32 -10.53
C ASP A 33 -25.41 -18.62 -11.51
N MET A 34 -25.15 -18.85 -12.80
CA MET A 34 -25.85 -18.22 -13.91
C MET A 34 -26.30 -19.29 -14.91
N PRO A 35 -27.44 -19.09 -15.58
CA PRO A 35 -27.89 -20.02 -16.61
C PRO A 35 -26.87 -20.09 -17.76
N ALA A 36 -26.69 -21.28 -18.32
CA ALA A 36 -25.78 -21.50 -19.43
C ALA A 36 -26.17 -20.72 -20.71
N ALA A 37 -27.45 -20.36 -20.83
CA ALA A 37 -27.97 -19.53 -21.90
C ALA A 37 -29.10 -18.64 -21.37
N TRP A 38 -29.16 -17.41 -21.87
CA TRP A 38 -30.27 -16.50 -21.64
C TRP A 38 -31.40 -16.81 -22.64
N HIS A 39 -32.65 -16.64 -22.22
CA HIS A 39 -33.83 -17.09 -22.98
C HIS A 39 -33.98 -16.46 -24.38
N ASP A 40 -33.34 -15.33 -24.66
CA ASP A 40 -33.48 -14.59 -25.93
C ASP A 40 -32.44 -14.94 -27.01
N VAL A 41 -31.40 -15.70 -26.62
CA VAL A 41 -30.24 -16.01 -27.47
C VAL A 41 -30.60 -17.01 -28.58
N SER A 42 -31.65 -17.79 -28.37
CA SER A 42 -32.13 -18.84 -29.29
C SER A 42 -33.17 -18.32 -30.29
N ALA A 43 -33.90 -17.25 -29.97
CA ALA A 43 -35.01 -16.76 -30.79
C ALA A 43 -34.56 -15.88 -31.98
N HIS A 44 -33.37 -15.27 -31.90
CA HIS A 44 -32.88 -14.29 -32.87
C HIS A 44 -31.66 -14.77 -33.69
N GLY A 45 -31.41 -16.08 -33.76
CA GLY A 45 -30.35 -16.65 -34.59
C GLY A 45 -28.97 -16.61 -33.94
N GLY A 46 -28.77 -17.48 -32.94
CA GLY A 46 -27.45 -17.85 -32.43
C GLY A 46 -26.79 -16.76 -31.59
N GLY A 47 -26.41 -17.10 -30.36
CA GLY A 47 -25.72 -16.16 -29.48
C GLY A 47 -24.45 -15.63 -30.08
N VAL A 48 -24.44 -14.33 -30.35
CA VAL A 48 -23.23 -13.61 -30.70
C VAL A 48 -22.30 -13.76 -29.51
N ALA A 49 -21.19 -14.48 -29.68
CA ALA A 49 -20.17 -14.57 -28.66
C ALA A 49 -19.74 -13.14 -28.32
N LEU A 50 -20.04 -12.69 -27.09
CA LEU A 50 -19.47 -11.44 -26.60
C LEU A 50 -17.97 -11.60 -26.72
N VAL A 51 -17.34 -10.78 -27.57
CA VAL A 51 -15.89 -10.70 -27.66
C VAL A 51 -15.40 -10.53 -26.22
N ALA A 52 -14.51 -11.42 -25.75
CA ALA A 52 -14.06 -11.45 -24.35
C ALA A 52 -13.46 -10.11 -23.87
N ARG A 53 -13.23 -9.18 -24.80
CA ARG A 53 -12.93 -7.79 -24.56
C ARG A 53 -13.82 -6.92 -25.45
N PRO A 54 -14.84 -6.25 -24.91
CA PRO A 54 -15.59 -5.25 -25.68
C PRO A 54 -14.65 -4.14 -26.13
N ASP A 55 -14.91 -3.58 -27.31
CA ASP A 55 -14.17 -2.42 -27.81
C ASP A 55 -14.32 -1.24 -26.82
N PRO A 56 -13.22 -0.65 -26.31
CA PRO A 56 -13.28 0.53 -25.46
C PRO A 56 -14.03 1.71 -26.10
N LEU A 57 -14.09 1.75 -27.44
CA LEU A 57 -14.75 2.76 -28.24
C LEU A 57 -15.99 2.20 -28.94
N TRP A 58 -16.69 1.26 -28.29
CA TRP A 58 -17.85 0.54 -28.84
C TRP A 58 -18.85 1.44 -29.57
N TRP A 59 -19.09 2.66 -29.10
CA TRP A 59 -20.05 3.59 -29.72
C TRP A 59 -19.68 4.00 -31.15
N ARG A 60 -18.41 3.86 -31.57
CA ARG A 60 -18.00 4.11 -32.96
C ARG A 60 -18.65 3.18 -33.97
N MET A 61 -19.18 2.04 -33.52
CA MET A 61 -19.92 1.12 -34.39
C MET A 61 -21.18 1.77 -34.99
N PHE A 62 -21.73 2.80 -34.35
CA PHE A 62 -22.88 3.55 -34.87
C PHE A 62 -22.53 4.47 -36.05
N ARG A 63 -21.24 4.75 -36.28
CA ARG A 63 -20.75 5.63 -37.36
C ARG A 63 -21.41 7.02 -37.36
N ASP A 64 -21.70 7.55 -36.18
CA ASP A 64 -22.25 8.90 -35.99
C ASP A 64 -21.16 9.86 -35.48
N PRO A 65 -20.72 10.84 -36.30
CA PRO A 65 -19.68 11.80 -35.89
C PRO A 65 -20.16 12.76 -34.80
N VAL A 66 -21.46 13.00 -34.67
CA VAL A 66 -22.02 13.84 -33.60
C VAL A 66 -21.92 13.11 -32.27
N LEU A 67 -22.26 11.82 -32.24
CA LEU A 67 -22.11 10.98 -31.06
C LEU A 67 -20.65 10.94 -30.58
N ASP A 68 -19.70 10.75 -31.50
CA ASP A 68 -18.28 10.73 -31.19
C ASP A 68 -17.82 12.05 -30.52
N ALA A 69 -18.28 13.19 -31.05
CA ALA A 69 -17.94 14.50 -30.49
C ALA A 69 -18.57 14.71 -29.09
N LEU A 70 -19.79 14.24 -28.88
CA LEU A 70 -20.46 14.32 -27.57
C LEU A 70 -19.76 13.47 -26.52
N VAL A 71 -19.38 12.23 -26.85
CA VAL A 71 -18.64 11.34 -25.95
C VAL A 71 -17.27 11.92 -25.61
N ALA A 72 -16.54 12.45 -26.60
CA ALA A 72 -15.26 13.12 -26.36
C ALA A 72 -15.41 14.33 -25.40
N ARG A 73 -16.45 15.15 -25.59
CA ARG A 73 -16.73 16.29 -24.71
C ARG A 73 -17.11 15.83 -23.30
N ALA A 74 -17.92 14.79 -23.18
CA ALA A 74 -18.33 14.23 -21.89
C ALA A 74 -17.15 13.65 -21.11
N MET A 75 -16.20 12.99 -21.78
CA MET A 75 -14.99 12.49 -21.13
C MET A 75 -14.06 13.62 -20.67
N ALA A 76 -13.89 14.68 -21.48
CA ALA A 76 -13.00 15.80 -21.14
C ALA A 76 -13.56 16.75 -20.08
N GLY A 77 -14.89 16.86 -19.97
CA GLY A 77 -15.55 17.86 -19.12
C GLY A 77 -16.21 17.29 -17.85
N ASN A 78 -16.00 16.03 -17.51
CA ASN A 78 -16.67 15.39 -16.38
C ASN A 78 -15.71 15.14 -15.20
N PRO A 79 -15.84 15.92 -14.10
CA PRO A 79 -15.03 15.75 -12.89
C PRO A 79 -15.11 14.35 -12.27
N GLY A 80 -16.22 13.62 -12.48
CA GLY A 80 -16.38 12.26 -11.97
C GLY A 80 -15.41 11.26 -12.60
N PHE A 81 -14.98 11.46 -13.87
CA PHE A 81 -13.96 10.60 -14.47
C PHE A 81 -12.58 10.84 -13.88
N GLU A 82 -12.22 12.10 -13.63
CA GLU A 82 -10.97 12.47 -12.98
C GLU A 82 -10.92 11.93 -11.55
N GLU A 83 -12.02 12.06 -10.80
CA GLU A 83 -12.12 11.52 -9.43
C GLU A 83 -11.94 10.01 -9.41
N ASN A 84 -12.63 9.29 -10.30
CA ASN A 84 -12.50 7.83 -10.38
C ASN A 84 -11.10 7.40 -10.82
N ALA A 85 -10.47 8.13 -11.74
CA ALA A 85 -9.07 7.89 -12.12
C ALA A 85 -8.13 8.09 -10.93
N ALA A 86 -8.32 9.15 -10.14
CA ALA A 86 -7.55 9.42 -8.94
C ALA A 86 -7.73 8.30 -7.88
N ARG A 87 -8.94 7.76 -7.72
CA ARG A 87 -9.21 6.62 -6.82
C ARG A 87 -8.42 5.36 -7.22
N VAL A 88 -8.24 5.10 -8.52
CA VAL A 88 -7.40 3.99 -9.01
C VAL A 88 -5.94 4.22 -8.66
N VAL A 89 -5.43 5.45 -8.83
CA VAL A 89 -4.05 5.81 -8.44
C VAL A 89 -3.87 5.65 -6.93
N GLN A 90 -4.81 6.15 -6.13
CA GLN A 90 -4.80 6.02 -4.68
C GLN A 90 -4.72 4.55 -4.24
N ALA A 91 -5.49 3.65 -4.85
CA ALA A 91 -5.46 2.22 -4.54
C ALA A 91 -4.09 1.59 -4.83
N ARG A 92 -3.41 2.00 -5.91
CA ARG A 92 -2.07 1.52 -6.25
C ARG A 92 -1.01 2.01 -5.26
N GLU A 93 -1.11 3.26 -4.82
CA GLU A 93 -0.19 3.78 -3.80
C GLU A 93 -0.42 3.12 -2.43
N GLN A 94 -1.67 2.82 -2.09
CA GLN A 94 -1.98 2.01 -0.90
C GLN A 94 -1.36 0.63 -0.99
N GLU A 95 -1.48 -0.05 -2.13
CA GLU A 95 -0.82 -1.34 -2.36
C GLU A 95 0.71 -1.22 -2.22
N ALA A 96 1.32 -0.19 -2.83
CA ALA A 96 2.75 0.05 -2.73
C ALA A 96 3.20 0.28 -1.29
N ALA A 97 2.46 1.07 -0.50
CA ALA A 97 2.73 1.30 0.91
C ALA A 97 2.64 0.01 1.74
N GLN A 98 1.63 -0.84 1.50
CA GLN A 98 1.50 -2.13 2.19
C GLN A 98 2.63 -3.10 1.82
N ARG A 99 3.07 -3.11 0.55
CA ARG A 99 4.24 -3.89 0.13
C ARG A 99 5.52 -3.37 0.78
N ALA A 100 5.69 -2.05 0.87
CA ALA A 100 6.85 -1.42 1.51
C ALA A 100 6.90 -1.71 3.02
N ALA A 101 5.76 -1.86 3.70
CA ALA A 101 5.69 -2.26 5.10
C ALA A 101 6.28 -3.67 5.36
N GLY A 102 6.39 -4.51 4.34
CA GLY A 102 7.09 -5.80 4.41
C GLY A 102 8.61 -5.73 4.21
N LEU A 103 9.17 -4.54 3.92
CA LEU A 103 10.59 -4.32 3.67
C LEU A 103 11.27 -3.68 4.90
N PRO A 104 12.61 -3.83 5.05
CA PRO A 104 13.36 -3.13 6.08
C PRO A 104 13.39 -1.62 5.81
N GLU A 105 13.12 -0.82 6.85
CA GLU A 105 13.22 0.63 6.80
C GLU A 105 14.68 1.07 7.04
N LEU A 106 15.18 1.96 6.19
CA LEU A 106 16.51 2.58 6.33
C LEU A 106 16.33 4.04 6.69
N GLY A 107 16.68 4.41 7.93
CA GLY A 107 16.63 5.77 8.42
C GLY A 107 17.92 6.14 9.13
N ALA A 108 18.40 7.38 8.91
CA ALA A 108 19.49 7.97 9.69
C ALA A 108 18.93 9.12 10.52
N SER A 109 19.28 9.16 11.81
CA SER A 109 18.89 10.27 12.68
C SER A 109 20.10 10.71 13.51
N ALA A 110 20.22 12.03 13.71
CA ALA A 110 21.24 12.62 14.57
C ALA A 110 20.54 13.42 15.66
N ARG A 111 20.91 13.18 16.92
CA ARG A 111 20.34 13.89 18.07
C ARG A 111 21.45 14.43 18.96
N TYR A 112 21.40 15.73 19.23
CA TYR A 112 22.27 16.39 20.21
C TYR A 112 21.44 16.90 21.38
N THR A 113 21.67 16.35 22.57
CA THR A 113 21.03 16.80 23.81
C THR A 113 22.10 17.32 24.75
N ARG A 114 21.93 18.55 25.26
CA ARG A 114 22.82 19.14 26.26
C ARG A 114 22.05 19.40 27.54
N GLU A 115 22.34 18.61 28.57
CA GLU A 115 21.83 18.85 29.92
C GLU A 115 22.89 19.52 30.79
N ARG A 116 22.50 20.54 31.55
CA ARG A 116 23.32 21.15 32.59
C ARG A 116 22.69 20.84 33.93
N LEU A 117 23.25 19.86 34.64
CA LEU A 117 22.90 19.58 36.02
C LEU A 117 23.81 20.44 36.92
N GLY A 118 23.25 21.52 37.47
CA GLY A 118 23.87 22.21 38.61
C GLY A 118 23.70 21.40 39.90
N GLU A 119 24.20 21.88 41.03
CA GLU A 119 24.03 21.22 42.35
C GLU A 119 22.56 20.87 42.65
N ALA A 120 21.64 21.75 42.25
CA ALA A 120 20.19 21.51 42.29
C ALA A 120 19.73 20.36 41.37
N GLY A 121 20.30 20.24 40.16
CA GLY A 121 19.97 19.15 39.23
C GLY A 121 20.51 17.79 39.68
N LEU A 122 21.68 17.76 40.33
CA LEU A 122 22.22 16.55 40.95
C LEU A 122 21.31 16.06 42.09
N PHE A 123 20.82 16.99 42.92
CA PHE A 123 19.85 16.69 43.97
C PHE A 123 18.51 16.18 43.42
N SER A 124 18.05 16.67 42.26
CA SER A 124 16.80 16.18 41.64
C SER A 124 16.90 14.78 41.05
N VAL A 125 18.06 14.40 40.52
CA VAL A 125 18.31 13.03 40.02
C VAL A 125 18.38 12.02 41.17
N LEU A 126 18.87 12.44 42.34
CA LEU A 126 18.94 11.63 43.56
C LEU A 126 17.63 11.61 44.38
N GLY A 127 16.54 12.14 43.83
CA GLY A 127 15.20 12.09 44.46
C GLY A 127 14.87 13.27 45.39
N GLY A 128 15.76 14.25 45.53
CA GLY A 128 15.48 15.48 46.26
C GLY A 128 14.72 16.50 45.41
N ARG A 129 13.66 17.10 45.93
CA ARG A 129 12.89 18.13 45.19
C ARG A 129 13.68 19.43 45.10
N ALA A 130 14.49 19.59 44.06
CA ALA A 130 15.12 20.86 43.74
C ALA A 130 14.32 21.62 42.68
N ALA A 131 14.07 22.92 42.91
CA ALA A 131 13.40 23.80 41.96
C ALA A 131 14.31 24.07 40.75
N ALA A 132 14.19 23.25 39.70
CA ALA A 132 14.99 23.38 38.48
C ALA A 132 14.53 24.60 37.66
N ARG A 133 15.27 25.72 37.73
CA ARG A 133 15.19 26.81 36.76
C ARG A 133 16.10 26.49 35.56
N GLY A 134 15.70 25.54 34.74
CA GLY A 134 16.44 25.16 33.53
C GLY A 134 15.88 25.84 32.28
N SER A 135 16.63 26.74 31.63
CA SER A 135 16.27 27.25 30.32
C SER A 135 16.54 26.18 29.25
N ARG A 136 15.50 25.46 28.81
CA ARG A 136 15.58 24.61 27.60
C ARG A 136 15.75 25.54 26.39
N ARG A 137 16.89 25.44 25.70
CA ARG A 137 17.04 25.97 24.33
C ARG A 137 17.21 24.78 23.40
N SER A 138 16.11 24.35 22.78
CA SER A 138 16.13 23.32 21.74
C SER A 138 16.38 24.00 20.39
N TRP A 139 17.52 23.71 19.77
CA TRP A 139 17.72 24.00 18.35
C TRP A 139 17.38 22.72 17.58
N ALA A 140 16.30 22.76 16.81
CA ALA A 140 15.95 21.72 15.84
C ALA A 140 16.43 22.20 14.47
N GLY A 141 17.60 21.72 14.04
CA GLY A 141 18.04 21.86 12.65
C GLY A 141 17.79 20.54 11.93
N SER A 142 16.78 20.49 11.07
CA SER A 142 16.61 19.42 10.10
C SER A 142 17.52 19.71 8.90
N ALA A 143 18.55 18.89 8.68
CA ALA A 143 19.26 18.88 7.41
C ALA A 143 18.52 17.93 6.46
N ALA A 144 18.01 18.48 5.36
CA ALA A 144 17.48 17.76 4.21
C ALA A 144 18.63 17.37 3.29
#